data_AF-A0A378VK49-F1
#
_entry.id   AF-A0A378VK49-F1
#
_cell.length_a   1.000
_cell.length_b   1.000
_cell.length_c   1.000
_cell.angle_alpha   90.00
_cell.angle_beta   90.00
_cell.angle_gamma   90.00
#
_symmetry.space_group_name_H-M   'P 1'
#
loop_
_entity.id
_entity.type
_entity.pdbx_description
1 polymer ?
#
loop_
_entity_poly.entity_id
_entity_poly.type
_entity_poly.pdbx_seq_one_letter_code
_entity_poly.pdbx_strand_id
1 'polypeptide(L)'
;MQKKIILSLKEKIEGIGNNVDHILLATLILKWLHDYPSLEKEFLDHRSNISKFMNIEILDIPNYPIKKSLISFYDLKALKREIDISMQRKNSYIYQSLQNFLENLFIIQEPDMECNICHGIYGFDLWKEIETNRLVYCCKTCAFSEYVNGEFRNNENHLTIPTNDDLSLLNT
;
A
#
# COMPACT_ATOMS: atom_id res chain seq x y z
N MET A 1 7.81 15.52 18.26
CA MET A 1 6.64 14.63 18.20
C MET A 1 6.93 13.45 17.27
N GLN A 2 7.25 13.71 16.01
CA GLN A 2 7.68 12.74 14.98
C GLN A 2 8.68 11.67 15.47
N LYS A 3 9.77 12.06 16.15
CA LYS A 3 10.77 11.10 16.69
C LYS A 3 10.17 10.08 17.69
N LYS A 4 9.16 10.46 18.48
CA LYS A 4 8.47 9.53 19.40
C LYS A 4 7.55 8.58 18.63
N ILE A 5 6.88 9.09 17.59
CA ILE A 5 5.99 8.29 16.74
C ILE A 5 6.80 7.23 15.97
N ILE A 6 7.92 7.62 15.34
CA ILE A 6 8.83 6.68 14.67
C ILE A 6 9.50 5.72 15.65
N LEU A 7 9.85 6.17 16.87
CA LEU A 7 10.35 5.27 17.91
C LEU A 7 9.33 4.17 18.26
N SER A 8 8.04 4.51 18.36
CA SER A 8 7.00 3.50 18.63
C SER A 8 6.88 2.46 17.51
N LEU A 9 7.10 2.85 16.25
CA LEU A 9 7.19 1.92 15.13
C LEU A 9 8.42 1.01 15.26
N LYS A 10 9.56 1.60 15.61
CA LYS A 10 10.81 0.87 15.82
C LYS A 10 10.62 -0.24 16.86
N GLU A 11 10.08 0.11 18.03
CA GLU A 11 9.85 -0.84 19.13
C GLU A 11 8.92 -1.99 18.69
N LYS A 12 7.87 -1.68 17.93
CA LYS A 12 6.97 -2.71 17.37
C LYS A 12 7.68 -3.62 16.37
N ILE A 13 8.52 -3.08 15.48
CA ILE A 13 9.21 -3.83 14.40
C ILE A 13 10.43 -4.61 14.91
N GLU A 14 11.15 -4.10 15.91
CA GLU A 14 12.28 -4.81 16.55
C GLU A 14 11.83 -5.99 17.40
N GLY A 15 10.66 -5.88 18.03
CA GLY A 15 10.04 -6.99 18.77
C GLY A 15 9.65 -8.18 17.91
N ILE A 16 9.63 -8.00 16.58
CA ILE A 16 9.36 -9.05 15.61
C ILE A 16 10.69 -9.54 15.00
N GLY A 17 10.89 -10.86 15.02
CA GLY A 17 12.07 -11.52 14.47
C GLY A 17 12.24 -11.25 12.97
N ASN A 18 13.24 -11.88 12.33
CA ASN A 18 13.46 -11.68 10.90
C ASN A 18 12.67 -12.64 10.00
N ASN A 19 12.01 -13.65 10.58
CA ASN A 19 11.17 -14.64 9.89
C ASN A 19 9.70 -14.46 10.29
N VAL A 20 9.16 -13.28 10.00
CA VAL A 20 7.83 -12.88 10.48
C VAL A 20 6.78 -13.17 9.43
N ASP A 21 5.61 -13.56 9.91
CA ASP A 21 4.42 -13.70 9.09
C ASP A 21 4.03 -12.35 8.47
N HIS A 22 3.82 -12.34 7.15
CA HIS A 22 3.61 -11.11 6.38
C HIS A 22 2.28 -10.44 6.73
N ILE A 23 1.26 -11.21 7.10
CA ILE A 23 -0.03 -10.67 7.55
C ILE A 23 0.16 -10.02 8.92
N LEU A 24 0.90 -10.64 9.84
CA LEU A 24 1.25 -10.03 11.13
C LEU A 24 2.04 -8.73 10.95
N LEU A 25 2.99 -8.71 10.03
CA LEU A 25 3.78 -7.51 9.73
C LEU A 25 2.92 -6.38 9.15
N ALA A 26 2.07 -6.69 8.18
CA ALA A 26 1.09 -5.75 7.63
C ALA A 26 0.20 -5.19 8.75
N THR A 27 -0.34 -6.07 9.58
CA THR A 27 -1.21 -5.74 10.71
C THR A 27 -0.51 -4.80 11.69
N LEU A 28 0.76 -5.04 12.01
CA LEU A 28 1.53 -4.20 12.93
C LEU A 28 1.76 -2.80 12.39
N ILE A 29 2.13 -2.68 11.11
CA ILE A 29 2.40 -1.38 10.47
C ILE A 29 1.09 -0.61 10.26
N LEU A 30 0.04 -1.26 9.75
CA LEU A 30 -1.26 -0.61 9.56
C LEU A 30 -1.88 -0.19 10.89
N LYS A 31 -1.83 -1.04 11.92
CA LYS A 31 -2.28 -0.63 13.26
C LYS A 31 -1.52 0.59 13.76
N TRP A 32 -0.20 0.65 13.55
CA TRP A 32 0.58 1.85 13.89
C TRP A 32 0.14 3.09 13.11
N LEU A 33 -0.17 2.97 11.81
CA LEU A 33 -0.73 4.09 11.04
C LEU A 33 -2.08 4.56 11.59
N HIS A 34 -2.96 3.64 11.98
CA HIS A 34 -4.26 3.95 12.58
C HIS A 34 -4.13 4.56 13.98
N ASP A 35 -3.12 4.16 14.76
CA ASP A 35 -2.79 4.75 16.06
C ASP A 35 -2.37 6.24 15.92
N TYR A 36 -1.91 6.67 14.73
CA TYR A 36 -1.42 8.02 14.46
C TYR A 36 -1.97 8.63 13.14
N PRO A 37 -3.26 8.97 13.05
CA PRO A 37 -3.86 9.48 11.81
C PRO A 37 -3.22 10.77 11.27
N SER A 38 -2.60 11.57 12.15
CA SER A 38 -1.85 12.76 11.74
C SER A 38 -0.68 12.48 10.80
N LEU A 39 -0.21 11.22 10.74
CA LEU A 39 0.84 10.80 9.81
C LEU A 39 0.42 10.96 8.35
N GLU A 40 -0.86 10.84 8.01
CA GLU A 40 -1.31 10.97 6.62
C GLU A 40 -0.82 12.28 5.98
N LYS A 41 -1.04 13.39 6.69
CA LYS A 41 -0.55 14.70 6.27
C LYS A 41 0.98 14.75 6.21
N GLU A 42 1.66 14.15 7.17
CA GLU A 42 3.12 14.12 7.17
C GLU A 42 3.68 13.35 5.97
N PHE A 43 3.08 12.23 5.56
CA PHE A 43 3.47 11.51 4.36
C PHE A 43 3.28 12.41 3.13
N LEU A 44 2.14 13.09 3.01
CA LEU A 44 1.85 14.01 1.90
C LEU A 44 2.84 15.17 1.83
N ASP A 45 3.17 15.77 2.98
CA ASP A 45 4.18 16.85 3.09
C ASP A 45 5.57 16.39 2.57
N HIS A 46 5.82 15.08 2.55
CA HIS A 46 7.05 14.46 2.05
C HIS A 46 6.89 13.74 0.70
N ARG A 47 5.83 14.06 -0.07
CA ARG A 47 5.56 13.49 -1.40
C ARG A 47 5.33 11.97 -1.40
N SER A 48 4.84 11.45 -0.29
CA SER A 48 4.40 10.06 -0.16
C SER A 48 2.90 10.01 0.13
N ASN A 49 2.22 8.97 -0.31
CA ASN A 49 0.78 8.82 -0.08
C ASN A 49 0.44 7.41 0.42
N ILE A 50 -0.04 7.35 1.67
CA ILE A 50 -0.46 6.11 2.34
C ILE A 50 -1.97 6.05 2.61
N SER A 51 -2.75 7.02 2.12
CA SER A 51 -4.21 7.09 2.35
C SER A 51 -4.90 5.76 2.03
N LYS A 52 -4.53 5.12 0.91
CA LYS A 52 -5.02 3.78 0.51
C LYS A 52 -4.83 2.69 1.57
N PHE A 53 -3.76 2.76 2.36
CA PHE A 53 -3.47 1.81 3.43
C PHE A 53 -4.17 2.16 4.73
N MET A 54 -4.40 3.45 4.98
CA MET A 54 -5.12 3.93 6.17
C MET A 54 -6.63 3.71 6.10
N ASN A 55 -7.16 3.48 4.89
CA ASN A 55 -8.56 3.14 4.67
C ASN A 55 -8.85 1.64 4.86
N ILE A 56 -7.83 0.81 5.15
CA ILE A 56 -8.01 -0.63 5.37
C ILE A 56 -8.44 -0.87 6.81
N GLU A 57 -9.55 -1.58 7.01
CA GLU A 57 -9.93 -2.01 8.36
C GLU A 57 -8.97 -3.08 8.89
N ILE A 58 -8.50 -2.92 10.13
CA ILE A 58 -7.50 -3.82 10.74
C ILE A 58 -8.00 -5.27 10.76
N LEU A 59 -9.30 -5.48 10.98
CA LEU A 59 -9.92 -6.81 11.03
C LEU A 59 -9.96 -7.50 9.67
N ASP A 60 -9.94 -6.71 8.58
CA ASP A 60 -10.05 -7.22 7.22
C ASP A 60 -8.69 -7.53 6.58
N ILE A 61 -7.57 -7.14 7.21
CA ILE A 61 -6.20 -7.35 6.68
C ILE A 61 -5.94 -8.78 6.17
N PRO A 62 -6.38 -9.87 6.86
CA PRO A 62 -6.20 -11.24 6.35
C PRO A 62 -6.87 -11.50 4.99
N ASN A 63 -7.90 -10.72 4.63
CA ASN A 63 -8.62 -10.83 3.37
C ASN A 63 -7.91 -10.08 2.23
N TYR A 64 -6.89 -9.26 2.50
CA TYR A 64 -6.15 -8.55 1.46
C TYR A 64 -5.08 -9.42 0.80
N PRO A 65 -4.73 -9.14 -0.46
CA PRO A 65 -3.73 -9.89 -1.20
C PRO A 65 -2.31 -9.55 -0.73
N ILE A 66 -1.89 -10.16 0.39
CA ILE A 66 -0.56 -9.99 0.97
C ILE A 66 0.29 -11.22 0.63
N LYS A 67 1.43 -11.07 -0.06
CA LYS A 67 2.32 -12.21 -0.38
C LYS A 67 3.67 -12.16 0.29
N LYS A 68 4.01 -13.30 0.89
CA LYS A 68 5.33 -13.60 1.46
C LYS A 68 6.49 -13.45 0.48
N SER A 69 6.29 -13.79 -0.80
CA SER A 69 7.35 -13.74 -1.81
C SER A 69 7.86 -12.32 -2.11
N LEU A 70 7.10 -11.28 -1.75
CA LEU A 70 7.40 -9.90 -2.12
C LEU A 70 8.17 -9.12 -1.04
N ILE A 71 8.24 -9.64 0.19
CA ILE A 71 9.08 -9.07 1.25
C ILE A 71 10.13 -10.10 1.63
N SER A 72 11.33 -9.88 1.10
CA SER A 72 12.52 -10.63 1.47
C SER A 72 13.02 -10.23 2.86
N PHE A 73 13.89 -11.07 3.43
CA PHE A 73 14.68 -10.72 4.60
C PHE A 73 15.39 -9.36 4.46
N TYR A 74 15.84 -9.03 3.24
CA TYR A 74 16.56 -7.80 2.96
C TYR A 74 15.65 -6.57 3.00
N ASP A 75 14.38 -6.70 2.59
CA ASP A 75 13.43 -5.59 2.61
C ASP A 75 13.09 -5.17 4.04
N LEU A 76 12.80 -6.13 4.92
CA LEU A 76 12.57 -5.85 6.34
C LEU A 76 13.83 -5.27 7.01
N LYS A 77 15.01 -5.80 6.68
CA LYS A 77 16.28 -5.26 7.20
C LYS A 77 16.54 -3.84 6.70
N ALA A 78 16.22 -3.54 5.45
CA ALA A 78 16.32 -2.20 4.88
C ALA A 78 15.37 -1.23 5.59
N LEU A 79 14.12 -1.63 5.83
CA LEU A 79 13.16 -0.82 6.58
C LEU A 79 13.66 -0.51 8.00
N LYS A 80 14.12 -1.53 8.74
CA LYS A 80 14.71 -1.36 10.08
C LYS A 80 15.86 -0.35 10.07
N ARG A 81 16.74 -0.43 9.06
CA ARG A 81 17.85 0.51 8.89
C ARG A 81 17.38 1.94 8.61
N GLU A 82 16.39 2.13 7.76
CA GLU A 82 15.87 3.49 7.47
C GLU A 82 15.19 4.11 8.68
N ILE A 83 14.49 3.29 9.50
CA ILE A 83 13.97 3.73 10.80
C ILE A 83 15.11 4.22 11.69
N ASP A 84 16.20 3.45 11.83
CA ASP A 84 17.37 3.86 12.61
C ASP A 84 18.00 5.17 12.12
N ILE A 85 18.16 5.33 10.81
CA ILE A 85 18.73 6.55 10.21
C ILE A 85 17.82 7.76 10.50
N SER A 86 16.50 7.60 10.35
CA SER A 86 15.52 8.66 10.63
C SER A 86 15.46 9.07 12.11
N MET A 87 15.87 8.16 13.02
CA MET A 87 15.97 8.45 14.44
C MET A 87 17.25 9.21 14.82
N GLN A 88 18.35 8.97 14.08
CA GLN A 88 19.65 9.60 14.30
C GLN A 88 19.79 10.94 13.59
N ARG A 89 19.17 11.10 12.42
CA ARG A 89 19.25 12.29 11.56
C ARG A 89 17.86 12.85 11.32
N LYS A 90 17.73 14.14 10.99
CA LYS A 90 16.49 14.68 10.41
C LYS A 90 16.36 14.18 8.96
N ASN A 91 16.08 12.90 8.79
CA ASN A 91 15.93 12.27 7.48
C ASN A 91 14.46 11.90 7.25
N SER A 92 13.86 12.47 6.20
CA SER A 92 12.48 12.23 5.78
C SER A 92 12.30 11.04 4.83
N TYR A 93 13.38 10.38 4.39
CA TYR A 93 13.27 9.23 3.47
C TYR A 93 12.44 8.08 4.04
N ILE A 94 12.25 8.02 5.37
CA ILE A 94 11.43 7.01 6.03
C ILE A 94 9.99 6.97 5.51
N TYR A 95 9.40 8.10 5.10
CA TYR A 95 8.04 8.15 4.54
C TYR A 95 7.96 7.38 3.21
N GLN A 96 8.92 7.63 2.31
CA GLN A 96 9.00 6.92 1.04
C GLN A 96 9.34 5.45 1.26
N SER A 97 10.26 5.13 2.17
CA SER A 97 10.59 3.75 2.51
C SER A 97 9.40 2.97 3.06
N LEU A 98 8.59 3.59 3.93
CA LEU A 98 7.37 2.97 4.47
C LEU A 98 6.30 2.78 3.40
N GLN A 99 6.08 3.77 2.54
CA GLN A 99 5.14 3.64 1.42
C GLN A 99 5.55 2.48 0.52
N ASN A 100 6.80 2.48 0.03
CA ASN A 100 7.30 1.43 -0.85
C ASN A 100 7.23 0.05 -0.20
N PHE A 101 7.51 -0.03 1.10
CA PHE A 101 7.41 -1.28 1.85
C PHE A 101 5.97 -1.81 1.87
N LEU A 102 4.98 -0.95 2.14
CA LEU A 102 3.57 -1.32 2.11
C LEU A 102 3.10 -1.67 0.69
N GLU A 103 3.55 -0.95 -0.33
CA GLU A 103 3.25 -1.26 -1.74
C GLU A 103 3.84 -2.60 -2.18
N ASN A 104 5.00 -3.00 -1.66
CA ASN A 104 5.54 -4.33 -1.90
C ASN A 104 4.81 -5.41 -1.09
N LEU A 105 4.27 -5.06 0.08
CA LEU A 105 3.55 -6.01 0.93
C LEU A 105 2.18 -6.38 0.37
N PHE A 106 1.45 -5.38 -0.12
CA PHE A 106 0.11 -5.51 -0.70
C PHE A 106 0.20 -5.63 -2.22
N ILE A 107 -0.38 -6.69 -2.77
CA ILE A 107 -0.42 -6.87 -4.21
C ILE A 107 -1.55 -6.06 -4.79
N ILE A 108 -1.18 -5.00 -5.48
CA ILE A 108 -2.00 -4.40 -6.50
C ILE A 108 -1.72 -5.22 -7.76
N GLN A 109 -2.74 -5.87 -8.34
CA GLN A 109 -2.52 -6.62 -9.57
C GLN A 109 -2.13 -5.65 -10.69
N GLU A 110 -1.12 -6.04 -11.47
CA GLU A 110 -0.63 -5.27 -12.61
C GLU A 110 -0.99 -6.03 -13.90
N PRO A 111 -2.14 -5.77 -14.53
CA PRO A 111 -2.51 -6.42 -15.78
C PRO A 111 -1.57 -5.92 -16.89
N ASP A 112 -1.05 -6.87 -17.67
CA ASP A 112 -0.27 -6.61 -18.88
C ASP A 112 -1.23 -6.25 -20.02
N MET A 113 -1.75 -5.02 -19.97
CA MET A 113 -2.66 -4.47 -20.96
C MET A 113 -2.18 -3.09 -21.41
N GLU A 114 -2.32 -2.80 -22.70
CA GLU A 114 -1.99 -1.50 -23.28
C GLU A 114 -3.10 -0.49 -22.97
N CYS A 115 -2.73 0.72 -22.57
CA CYS A 115 -3.70 1.78 -22.37
C CYS A 115 -4.19 2.35 -23.70
N ASN A 116 -5.49 2.24 -23.98
CA ASN A 116 -6.10 2.77 -25.22
C ASN A 116 -6.02 4.30 -25.36
N ILE A 117 -5.63 5.04 -24.31
CA ILE A 117 -5.51 6.50 -24.32
C ILE A 117 -4.06 6.94 -24.56
N CYS A 118 -3.11 6.41 -23.79
CA CYS A 118 -1.72 6.85 -23.85
C CYS A 118 -0.78 5.85 -24.52
N HIS A 119 -1.29 4.68 -24.94
CA HIS A 119 -0.51 3.58 -25.53
C HIS A 119 0.69 3.17 -24.67
N GLY A 120 0.57 3.35 -23.35
CA GLY A 120 1.64 3.13 -22.39
C GLY A 120 1.83 1.64 -22.12
N ILE A 121 3.10 1.23 -22.04
CA ILE A 121 3.53 -0.17 -21.80
C ILE A 121 3.65 -0.54 -20.31
N TYR A 122 3.49 0.42 -19.40
CA TYR A 122 3.69 0.21 -17.96
C TYR A 122 2.49 -0.43 -17.26
N GLY A 123 1.47 -0.88 -18.02
CA GLY A 123 0.32 -1.60 -17.51
C GLY A 123 -0.67 -0.74 -16.72
N PHE A 124 -1.66 -1.44 -16.16
CA PHE A 124 -2.67 -0.88 -15.27
C PHE A 124 -2.40 -1.37 -13.84
N ASP A 125 -2.94 -0.65 -12.87
CA ASP A 125 -3.13 -1.15 -11.52
C ASP A 125 -4.61 -1.49 -11.36
N LEU A 126 -4.92 -2.62 -10.73
CA LEU A 126 -6.29 -2.99 -10.39
C LEU A 126 -6.70 -2.45 -9.02
N TRP A 127 -7.83 -1.74 -8.99
CA TRP A 127 -8.43 -1.13 -7.82
C TRP A 127 -9.87 -1.58 -7.62
N LYS A 128 -10.43 -1.28 -6.45
CA LYS A 128 -11.85 -1.40 -6.14
C LYS A 128 -12.44 -0.04 -5.86
N GLU A 129 -13.56 0.27 -6.47
CA GLU A 129 -14.34 1.45 -6.14
C GLU A 129 -15.16 1.21 -4.87
N ILE A 130 -15.03 2.10 -3.90
CA ILE A 130 -15.62 1.94 -2.56
C ILE A 130 -17.16 1.97 -2.64
N GLU A 131 -17.70 2.93 -3.39
CA GLU A 131 -19.13 3.23 -3.42
C GLU A 131 -19.95 2.17 -4.16
N THR A 132 -19.39 1.59 -5.23
CA THR A 132 -20.09 0.63 -6.09
C THR A 132 -19.59 -0.80 -5.92
N ASN A 133 -18.51 -1.02 -5.17
CA ASN A 133 -17.80 -2.29 -5.07
C ASN A 133 -17.32 -2.87 -6.41
N ARG A 134 -17.20 -2.03 -7.44
CA ARG A 134 -16.75 -2.47 -8.77
C ARG A 134 -15.24 -2.46 -8.86
N LEU A 135 -14.68 -3.43 -9.58
CA LEU A 135 -13.28 -3.45 -9.92
C LEU A 135 -12.96 -2.48 -11.07
N VAL A 136 -11.80 -1.84 -10.97
CA VAL A 136 -11.38 -0.73 -11.82
C VAL A 136 -9.93 -0.96 -12.26
N TYR A 137 -9.66 -0.88 -13.56
CA TYR A 137 -8.31 -0.76 -14.08
C TYR A 137 -7.92 0.73 -14.12
N CYS A 138 -6.78 1.08 -13.53
CA CYS A 138 -6.22 2.43 -13.57
C CYS A 138 -4.84 2.43 -14.27
N CYS A 139 -4.70 3.17 -15.38
CA CYS A 139 -3.44 3.26 -16.09
C CYS A 139 -2.38 3.99 -15.24
N LYS A 140 -1.22 3.36 -15.04
CA LYS A 140 -0.12 3.91 -14.23
C LYS A 140 0.53 5.14 -14.85
N THR A 141 0.31 5.36 -16.16
CA THR A 141 0.96 6.43 -16.93
C THR A 141 0.08 7.68 -17.07
N CYS A 142 -1.19 7.52 -17.48
CA CYS A 142 -2.07 8.65 -17.77
C CYS A 142 -3.27 8.78 -16.82
N ALA A 143 -3.38 7.92 -15.82
CA ALA A 143 -4.50 7.86 -14.88
C ALA A 143 -5.89 7.66 -15.53
N PHE A 144 -5.95 7.25 -16.81
CA PHE A 144 -7.17 6.72 -17.40
C PHE A 144 -7.68 5.56 -16.56
N SER A 145 -8.98 5.53 -16.27
CA SER A 145 -9.59 4.44 -15.53
C SER A 145 -10.88 3.95 -16.17
N GLU A 146 -11.07 2.64 -16.14
CA GLU A 146 -12.25 1.95 -16.64
C GLU A 146 -12.61 0.80 -15.71
N TYR A 147 -13.88 0.45 -15.65
CA TYR A 147 -14.30 -0.75 -14.93
C TYR A 147 -13.85 -1.99 -15.69
N VAL A 148 -13.67 -3.11 -14.98
CA VAL A 148 -13.23 -4.38 -15.58
C VAL A 148 -14.16 -4.87 -16.71
N ASN A 149 -15.44 -4.47 -16.70
CA ASN A 149 -16.39 -4.78 -17.77
C ASN A 149 -16.31 -3.84 -18.99
N GLY A 150 -15.31 -2.95 -19.06
CA GLY A 150 -15.06 -2.03 -20.17
C GLY A 150 -15.86 -0.73 -20.14
N GLU A 151 -16.69 -0.52 -19.11
CA GLU A 151 -17.39 0.76 -18.94
C GLU A 151 -16.43 1.86 -18.48
N PHE A 152 -16.57 3.06 -19.04
CA PHE A 152 -15.81 4.22 -18.60
C PHE A 152 -16.14 4.56 -17.14
N ARG A 153 -15.11 4.80 -16.34
CA ARG A 153 -15.27 5.18 -14.94
C ARG A 153 -15.38 6.69 -14.80
N ASN A 154 -16.37 7.15 -14.05
CA ASN A 154 -16.40 8.53 -13.59
C ASN A 154 -15.41 8.69 -12.41
N ASN A 155 -14.45 9.61 -12.53
CA ASN A 155 -13.33 9.74 -11.60
C ASN A 155 -13.68 10.37 -10.23
N GLU A 156 -14.97 10.53 -9.93
CA GLU A 156 -15.45 11.18 -8.71
C GLU A 156 -15.44 10.25 -7.48
N ASN A 157 -15.51 8.95 -7.70
CA ASN A 157 -15.59 7.95 -6.64
C ASN A 157 -14.21 7.60 -6.06
N HIS A 158 -14.18 7.01 -4.88
CA HIS A 158 -12.92 6.66 -4.20
C HIS A 158 -12.48 5.24 -4.54
N LEU A 159 -11.15 5.06 -4.61
CA LEU A 159 -10.53 3.76 -4.88
C LEU A 159 -9.84 3.20 -3.64
N THR A 160 -9.92 1.88 -3.48
CA THR A 160 -9.23 1.10 -2.45
C THR A 160 -8.59 -0.15 -3.05
N ILE A 161 -7.72 -0.79 -2.28
CA ILE A 161 -7.07 -2.04 -2.69
C ILE A 161 -8.14 -3.16 -2.70
N PRO A 162 -8.25 -3.95 -3.78
CA PRO A 162 -9.17 -5.08 -3.82
C PRO A 162 -8.75 -6.19 -2.84
N THR A 163 -9.72 -6.88 -2.24
CA THR A 163 -9.49 -8.06 -1.40
C THR A 163 -9.25 -9.32 -2.24
N ASN A 164 -8.78 -10.40 -1.62
CA ASN A 164 -8.64 -11.71 -2.26
C ASN A 164 -9.96 -12.21 -2.86
N ASP A 165 -11.09 -11.94 -2.19
CA ASP A 165 -12.42 -12.30 -2.68
C ASP A 165 -12.77 -11.51 -3.93
N ASP A 166 -12.52 -10.20 -3.95
CA ASP A 166 -12.73 -9.36 -5.13
C ASP A 166 -11.89 -9.87 -6.31
N LEU A 167 -10.62 -10.21 -6.06
CA LEU A 167 -9.70 -10.72 -7.09
C LEU A 167 -10.10 -12.10 -7.61
N SER A 168 -10.79 -12.92 -6.81
CA SER A 168 -11.23 -14.25 -7.23
C SER A 168 -12.26 -14.19 -8.37
N LEU A 169 -13.04 -13.10 -8.43
CA LEU A 169 -14.08 -12.87 -9.45
C LEU A 169 -13.52 -12.62 -10.86
N LEU A 170 -12.22 -12.32 -10.97
CA LEU A 170 -11.56 -12.09 -12.27
C LEU A 170 -11.18 -13.39 -12.98
N ASN A 171 -11.12 -14.50 -12.26
CA ASN A 171 -10.73 -15.80 -12.79
C ASN A 171 -11.92 -16.71 -13.14
N THR A 172 -13.14 -16.16 -13.10
CA THR A 172 -14.40 -16.81 -13.51
C THR A 172 -14.93 -16.19 -14.79
#